data_AF-A0A4R4E2K9-F1
#
_entry.id   AF-A0A4R4E2K9-F1
#
_cell.length_a   1.000
_cell.length_b   1.000
_cell.length_c   1.000
_cell.angle_alpha   90.00
_cell.angle_beta   90.00
_cell.angle_gamma   90.00
#
_symmetry.space_group_name_H-M   'P 1'
#
loop_
_entity.id
_entity.type
_entity.pdbx_description
1 polymer ?
#
loop_
_entity_poly.entity_id
_entity_poly.type
_entity_poly.pdbx_seq_one_letter_code
_entity_poly.pdbx_strand_id
1 'polypeptide(L)'
;MFHWSYNEENLRQNPVVNGGRPYQQCTKTVMDTIMDPDITFDEDGVCNYYHNYMNQVDKVVFKGAEGDRRIEEMVRTLKANQKGKYDSIIGLSGGVDSTYMVYKAKEWGINPLVVHFDYGWNLELAVQNIEQTLKHAGLELYTYVMNWEDFKHLQRAYFKAGVLDLDVPADHLIFAALNMVAKKFNIKYLLKGYNFQSEAILPRTWNYNRKFDLKNLQDINRQFGERKLKDLPKLGLWQQIYYERIYNLKSFSPLNNFDYNKEACKKELIEKIGWVDYGGKHFENVFTRFYQGYILPTRFAIDKRKAHLSTLICSGQATREEALTELQRPPYDLKVMQEDYVYVSKKLGFSEAEFDQCLTGPIRRHDEFKEEVKLQNFLSKAAKLIIRK
;
A
#
# COMPACT_ATOMS: atom_id res chain seq x y z
N MET A 1 -15.42 -6.39 22.51
CA MET A 1 -15.19 -7.83 22.34
C MET A 1 -15.04 -8.17 20.86
N PHE A 2 -14.10 -9.05 20.53
CA PHE A 2 -13.90 -9.54 19.15
C PHE A 2 -15.14 -10.24 18.59
N HIS A 3 -15.53 -9.90 17.36
CA HIS A 3 -16.60 -10.57 16.64
C HIS A 3 -16.41 -10.43 15.13
N TRP A 4 -16.30 -11.56 14.42
CA TRP A 4 -16.29 -11.58 12.96
C TRP A 4 -17.72 -11.50 12.42
N SER A 5 -18.10 -10.35 11.87
CA SER A 5 -19.46 -10.05 11.41
C SER A 5 -19.62 -9.89 9.90
N TYR A 6 -18.53 -10.00 9.12
CA TYR A 6 -18.60 -9.79 7.68
C TYR A 6 -19.41 -10.91 7.00
N ASN A 7 -20.52 -10.51 6.37
CA ASN A 7 -21.41 -11.40 5.63
C ASN A 7 -21.77 -10.74 4.30
N GLU A 8 -21.20 -11.23 3.21
CA GLU A 8 -21.40 -10.63 1.89
C GLU A 8 -22.85 -10.74 1.40
N GLU A 9 -23.55 -11.84 1.69
CA GLU A 9 -24.93 -12.03 1.25
C GLU A 9 -25.86 -10.96 1.84
N ASN A 10 -25.64 -10.58 3.10
CA ASN A 10 -26.35 -9.46 3.73
C ASN A 10 -25.99 -8.12 3.05
N LEU A 11 -24.73 -7.93 2.65
CA LEU A 11 -24.28 -6.70 1.98
C LEU A 11 -24.87 -6.57 0.57
N ARG A 12 -25.09 -7.68 -0.15
CA ARG A 12 -25.75 -7.68 -1.47
C ARG A 12 -27.17 -7.12 -1.42
N GLN A 13 -27.87 -7.32 -0.30
CA GLN A 13 -29.24 -6.84 -0.11
C GLN A 13 -29.32 -5.43 0.51
N ASN A 14 -28.18 -4.83 0.87
CA ASN A 14 -28.15 -3.53 1.53
C ASN A 14 -28.01 -2.38 0.50
N PRO A 15 -29.04 -1.55 0.27
CA PRO A 15 -28.97 -0.49 -0.74
C PRO A 15 -27.95 0.60 -0.39
N VAL A 16 -27.65 0.84 0.89
CA VAL A 16 -26.70 1.89 1.32
C VAL A 16 -25.28 1.52 0.89
N VAL A 17 -24.85 0.29 1.16
CA VAL A 17 -23.50 -0.16 0.78
C VAL A 17 -23.34 -0.32 -0.74
N ASN A 18 -24.44 -0.53 -1.47
CA ASN A 18 -24.44 -0.59 -2.93
C ASN A 18 -24.63 0.77 -3.61
N GLY A 19 -24.62 1.88 -2.86
CA GLY A 19 -24.73 3.22 -3.44
C GLY A 19 -26.13 3.58 -3.97
N GLY A 20 -27.18 2.97 -3.42
CA GLY A 20 -28.57 3.22 -3.76
C GLY A 20 -29.08 2.46 -4.99
N ARG A 21 -28.32 1.49 -5.50
CA ARG A 21 -28.67 0.65 -6.66
C ARG A 21 -28.70 -0.84 -6.29
N PRO A 22 -29.33 -1.70 -7.12
CA PRO A 22 -29.24 -3.14 -6.95
C PRO A 22 -27.80 -3.65 -7.00
N TYR A 23 -27.54 -4.74 -6.29
CA TYR A 23 -26.25 -5.42 -6.36
C TYR A 23 -25.96 -5.92 -7.77
N GLN A 24 -24.73 -5.70 -8.24
CA GLN A 24 -24.22 -6.26 -9.48
C GLN A 24 -22.74 -6.62 -9.31
N GLN A 25 -22.35 -7.80 -9.80
CA GLN A 25 -20.97 -8.27 -9.83
C GLN A 25 -20.49 -8.39 -11.28
N CYS A 26 -19.23 -8.05 -11.50
CA CYS A 26 -18.60 -8.14 -12.80
C CYS A 26 -18.60 -9.58 -13.34
N THR A 27 -18.86 -9.73 -14.63
CA THR A 27 -18.83 -11.03 -15.32
C THR A 27 -17.41 -11.53 -15.60
N LYS A 28 -16.41 -10.63 -15.66
CA LYS A 28 -14.99 -10.97 -15.89
C LYS A 28 -14.13 -11.01 -14.64
N THR A 29 -14.53 -10.32 -13.58
CA THR A 29 -13.76 -10.22 -12.33
C THR A 29 -14.65 -10.53 -11.12
N VAL A 30 -14.16 -10.28 -9.91
CA VAL A 30 -14.95 -10.40 -8.67
C VAL A 30 -15.27 -9.03 -8.05
N MET A 31 -15.04 -7.94 -8.79
CA MET A 31 -15.47 -6.60 -8.40
C MET A 31 -17.00 -6.51 -8.46
N ASP A 32 -17.59 -5.79 -7.51
CA ASP A 32 -19.02 -5.58 -7.41
C ASP A 32 -19.34 -4.19 -6.86
N THR A 33 -20.63 -3.90 -6.69
CA THR A 33 -21.14 -2.61 -6.22
C THR A 33 -20.93 -2.35 -4.72
N ILE A 34 -20.49 -3.34 -3.93
CA ILE A 34 -20.37 -3.18 -2.47
C ILE A 34 -19.23 -2.19 -2.17
N MET A 35 -19.59 -1.10 -1.50
CA MET A 35 -18.70 -0.01 -1.11
C MET A 35 -17.97 0.65 -2.28
N ASP A 36 -18.53 0.52 -3.49
CA ASP A 36 -17.98 1.07 -4.71
C ASP A 36 -19.06 1.85 -5.48
N PRO A 37 -19.20 3.16 -5.22
CA PRO A 37 -20.12 4.00 -5.99
C PRO A 37 -19.59 4.32 -7.40
N ASP A 38 -18.29 4.12 -7.66
CA ASP A 38 -17.63 4.49 -8.91
C ASP A 38 -17.60 3.34 -9.93
N ILE A 39 -17.90 2.10 -9.51
CA ILE A 39 -18.01 0.97 -10.43
C ILE A 39 -19.18 1.17 -11.40
N THR A 40 -18.93 0.91 -12.68
CA THR A 40 -19.92 0.90 -13.74
C THR A 40 -19.78 -0.38 -14.56
N PHE A 41 -20.85 -0.78 -15.23
CA PHE A 41 -20.90 -2.00 -16.04
C PHE A 41 -21.36 -1.67 -17.46
N ASP A 42 -20.84 -2.38 -18.45
CA ASP A 42 -21.36 -2.35 -19.82
C ASP A 42 -22.53 -3.32 -20.00
N GLU A 43 -23.02 -3.43 -21.24
CA GLU A 43 -24.14 -4.30 -21.62
C GLU A 43 -23.87 -5.80 -21.35
N ASP A 44 -22.60 -6.21 -21.37
CA ASP A 44 -22.15 -7.58 -21.07
C ASP A 44 -21.88 -7.80 -19.56
N GLY A 45 -22.17 -6.80 -18.72
CA GLY A 45 -21.94 -6.83 -17.28
C GLY A 45 -20.46 -6.79 -16.88
N VAL A 46 -19.57 -6.33 -17.77
CA VAL A 46 -18.14 -6.17 -17.51
C VAL A 46 -17.90 -4.81 -16.85
N CYS A 47 -17.15 -4.79 -15.75
CA CYS A 47 -16.91 -3.56 -15.02
C CYS A 47 -15.82 -2.68 -15.63
N ASN A 48 -15.90 -1.37 -15.37
CA ASN A 48 -14.89 -0.39 -15.77
C ASN A 48 -13.46 -0.73 -15.31
N TYR A 49 -13.26 -1.42 -14.18
CA TYR A 49 -11.92 -1.82 -13.73
C TYR A 49 -11.25 -2.82 -14.67
N TYR A 50 -12.00 -3.78 -15.22
CA TYR A 50 -11.48 -4.72 -16.21
C TYR A 50 -11.04 -3.97 -17.48
N HIS A 51 -11.91 -3.11 -18.01
CA HIS A 51 -11.61 -2.29 -19.19
C HIS A 51 -10.41 -1.37 -18.95
N ASN A 52 -10.34 -0.72 -17.79
CA ASN A 52 -9.23 0.14 -17.41
C ASN A 52 -7.90 -0.63 -17.33
N TYR A 53 -7.92 -1.88 -16.84
CA TYR A 53 -6.74 -2.74 -16.83
C TYR A 53 -6.28 -3.05 -18.26
N MET A 54 -7.18 -3.58 -19.09
CA MET A 54 -6.87 -3.99 -20.47
C MET A 54 -6.35 -2.81 -21.31
N ASN A 55 -6.90 -1.61 -21.10
CA ASN A 55 -6.48 -0.40 -21.81
C ASN A 55 -5.11 0.17 -21.37
N GLN A 56 -4.58 -0.29 -20.23
CA GLN A 56 -3.36 0.25 -19.63
C GLN A 56 -2.20 -0.75 -19.61
N VAL A 57 -2.47 -2.06 -19.56
CA VAL A 57 -1.43 -3.08 -19.36
C VAL A 57 -0.30 -2.96 -20.38
N ASP A 58 -0.60 -2.81 -21.67
CA ASP A 58 0.43 -2.69 -22.73
C ASP A 58 1.22 -1.37 -22.70
N LYS A 59 0.76 -0.38 -21.93
CA LYS A 59 1.45 0.92 -21.76
C LYS A 59 2.37 0.93 -20.54
N VAL A 60 2.19 -0.01 -19.62
CA VAL A 60 2.86 -0.04 -18.32
C VAL A 60 3.77 -1.26 -18.20
N VAL A 61 3.33 -2.40 -18.74
CA VAL A 61 4.03 -3.68 -18.67
C VAL A 61 4.78 -3.93 -19.97
N PHE A 62 6.09 -4.10 -19.87
CA PHE A 62 6.96 -4.35 -21.01
C PHE A 62 7.62 -5.72 -20.85
N LYS A 63 7.40 -6.63 -21.79
CA LYS A 63 7.89 -8.03 -21.72
C LYS A 63 8.96 -8.29 -22.79
N GLY A 64 9.72 -9.37 -22.61
CA GLY A 64 10.76 -9.80 -23.55
C GLY A 64 11.82 -8.72 -23.81
N ALA A 65 12.27 -8.62 -25.06
CA ALA A 65 13.38 -7.74 -25.45
C ALA A 65 13.17 -6.25 -25.10
N GLU A 66 11.92 -5.75 -25.14
CA GLU A 66 11.64 -4.36 -24.74
C GLU A 66 11.76 -4.16 -23.23
N GLY A 67 11.33 -5.15 -22.44
CA GLY A 67 11.53 -5.17 -20.99
C GLY A 67 13.02 -5.17 -20.62
N ASP A 68 13.80 -6.05 -21.26
CA ASP A 68 15.24 -6.15 -21.06
C ASP A 68 15.96 -4.84 -21.41
N ARG A 69 15.63 -4.24 -22.57
CA ARG A 69 16.18 -2.95 -23.01
C ARG A 69 15.92 -1.84 -21.98
N ARG A 70 14.73 -1.80 -21.37
CA ARG A 70 14.35 -0.81 -20.34
C ARG A 70 15.12 -1.03 -19.05
N ILE A 71 15.32 -2.28 -18.65
CA ILE A 71 16.13 -2.63 -17.48
C ILE A 71 17.58 -2.19 -17.71
N GLU A 72 18.16 -2.49 -18.87
CA GLU A 72 19.53 -2.07 -19.24
C GLU A 72 19.68 -0.54 -19.24
N GLU A 73 18.72 0.18 -19.83
CA GLU A 73 18.69 1.65 -19.84
C GLU A 73 18.60 2.22 -18.42
N MET A 74 17.74 1.65 -17.57
CA MET A 74 17.65 2.01 -16.16
C MET A 74 18.99 1.77 -15.46
N VAL A 75 19.59 0.58 -15.57
CA VAL A 75 20.88 0.23 -14.93
C VAL A 75 21.98 1.19 -15.37
N ARG A 76 22.08 1.50 -16.67
CA ARG A 76 23.03 2.51 -17.19
C ARG A 76 22.79 3.88 -16.56
N THR A 77 21.53 4.30 -16.48
CA THR A 77 21.14 5.59 -15.88
C THR A 77 21.53 5.66 -14.40
N LEU A 78 21.25 4.61 -13.62
CA LEU A 78 21.58 4.55 -12.20
C LEU A 78 23.10 4.65 -11.98
N LYS A 79 23.87 3.83 -12.69
CA LYS A 79 25.34 3.80 -12.57
C LYS A 79 25.98 5.11 -13.01
N ALA A 80 25.54 5.69 -14.12
CA ALA A 80 26.08 6.96 -14.62
C ALA A 80 25.81 8.15 -13.68
N ASN A 81 24.78 8.08 -12.84
CA ASN A 81 24.40 9.15 -11.94
C ASN A 81 24.66 8.82 -10.46
N GLN A 82 25.35 7.72 -10.18
CA GLN A 82 25.72 7.32 -8.83
C GLN A 82 26.56 8.42 -8.17
N LYS A 83 26.16 8.84 -6.98
CA LYS A 83 26.92 9.80 -6.14
C LYS A 83 27.26 9.14 -4.82
N GLY A 84 28.53 8.80 -4.63
CA GLY A 84 29.00 8.09 -3.46
C GLY A 84 28.75 6.57 -3.55
N LYS A 85 28.42 5.94 -2.43
CA LYS A 85 28.38 4.48 -2.31
C LYS A 85 27.22 3.82 -3.07
N TYR A 86 26.06 4.45 -3.15
CA TYR A 86 24.82 3.84 -3.63
C TYR A 86 24.33 4.50 -4.93
N ASP A 87 23.88 3.69 -5.88
CA ASP A 87 23.31 4.18 -7.15
C ASP A 87 21.81 4.53 -7.04
N SER A 88 21.14 3.90 -6.08
CA SER A 88 19.70 3.95 -5.88
C SER A 88 19.33 3.64 -4.43
N ILE A 89 18.04 3.77 -4.10
CA ILE A 89 17.48 3.45 -2.79
C ILE A 89 16.27 2.53 -2.98
N ILE A 90 16.10 1.55 -2.09
CA ILE A 90 14.98 0.59 -2.11
C ILE A 90 14.42 0.47 -0.70
N GLY A 91 13.10 0.54 -0.56
CA GLY A 91 12.40 0.19 0.68
C GLY A 91 12.17 -1.32 0.76
N LEU A 92 12.48 -1.95 1.90
CA LEU A 92 12.31 -3.39 2.11
C LEU A 92 11.39 -3.64 3.32
N SER A 93 10.20 -4.21 3.09
CA SER A 93 9.24 -4.58 4.15
C SER A 93 9.36 -6.04 4.61
N GLY A 94 9.98 -6.89 3.79
CA GLY A 94 9.95 -8.36 3.95
C GLY A 94 8.82 -9.03 3.16
N GLY A 95 7.87 -8.25 2.65
CA GLY A 95 6.84 -8.72 1.72
C GLY A 95 7.40 -9.07 0.34
N VAL A 96 6.73 -10.00 -0.35
CA VAL A 96 7.15 -10.59 -1.64
C VAL A 96 7.64 -9.56 -2.66
N ASP A 97 6.86 -8.51 -2.90
CA ASP A 97 7.14 -7.54 -3.96
C ASP A 97 8.44 -6.76 -3.68
N SER A 98 8.64 -6.32 -2.43
CA SER A 98 9.85 -5.60 -2.01
C SER A 98 11.09 -6.50 -1.95
N THR A 99 10.93 -7.75 -1.49
CA THR A 99 12.01 -8.74 -1.46
C THR A 99 12.43 -9.12 -2.87
N TYR A 100 11.49 -9.33 -3.78
CA TYR A 100 11.78 -9.63 -5.18
C TYR A 100 12.49 -8.47 -5.88
N MET A 101 12.12 -7.22 -5.57
CA MET A 101 12.83 -6.04 -6.07
C MET A 101 14.30 -6.02 -5.63
N VAL A 102 14.60 -6.32 -4.36
CA VAL A 102 16.00 -6.42 -3.89
C VAL A 102 16.74 -7.58 -4.55
N TYR A 103 16.08 -8.73 -4.70
CA TYR A 103 16.63 -9.89 -5.40
C TYR A 103 17.00 -9.55 -6.86
N LYS A 104 16.09 -8.94 -7.62
CA LYS A 104 16.37 -8.50 -9.00
C LYS A 104 17.43 -7.42 -9.09
N ALA A 105 17.46 -6.47 -8.14
CA ALA A 105 18.49 -5.45 -8.10
C ALA A 105 19.89 -6.06 -8.00
N LYS A 106 20.05 -7.13 -7.20
CA LYS A 106 21.30 -7.90 -7.15
C LYS A 106 21.65 -8.53 -8.49
N GLU A 107 20.69 -9.19 -9.15
CA GLU A 107 20.92 -9.85 -10.45
C GLU A 107 21.31 -8.84 -11.55
N TRP A 108 20.75 -7.64 -11.52
CA TRP A 108 21.08 -6.58 -12.46
C TRP A 108 22.38 -5.82 -12.11
N GLY A 109 23.07 -6.23 -11.03
CA GLY A 109 24.30 -5.58 -10.57
C GLY A 109 24.10 -4.13 -10.17
N ILE A 110 22.94 -3.81 -9.58
CA ILE A 110 22.61 -2.52 -8.96
C ILE A 110 23.08 -2.58 -7.50
N ASN A 111 23.61 -1.48 -6.98
CA ASN A 111 24.05 -1.33 -5.60
C ASN A 111 23.17 -0.32 -4.83
N PRO A 112 21.94 -0.73 -4.45
CA PRO A 112 21.03 0.15 -3.75
C PRO A 112 21.40 0.30 -2.27
N LEU A 113 21.06 1.44 -1.68
CA LEU A 113 20.84 1.53 -0.24
C LEU A 113 19.50 0.85 0.08
N VAL A 114 19.53 -0.29 0.76
CA VAL A 114 18.31 -0.96 1.23
C VAL A 114 17.88 -0.32 2.55
N VAL A 115 16.62 0.09 2.63
CA VAL A 115 16.06 0.79 3.79
C VAL A 115 14.87 0.04 4.34
N HIS A 116 14.92 -0.29 5.63
CA HIS A 116 13.78 -0.81 6.37
C HIS A 116 13.22 0.27 7.31
N PHE A 117 11.90 0.33 7.41
CA PHE A 117 11.21 1.26 8.31
C PHE A 117 10.56 0.45 9.43
N ASP A 118 11.09 0.62 10.63
CA ASP A 118 10.51 -0.01 11.81
C ASP A 118 9.61 1.00 12.54
N TYR A 119 8.30 0.78 12.43
CA TYR A 119 7.27 1.53 13.14
C TYR A 119 6.51 0.65 14.13
N GLY A 120 7.13 -0.47 14.55
CA GLY A 120 6.68 -1.29 15.67
C GLY A 120 5.68 -2.39 15.34
N TRP A 121 5.29 -2.61 14.08
CA TRP A 121 4.28 -3.62 13.71
C TRP A 121 4.81 -4.81 12.91
N ASN A 122 6.12 -4.90 12.69
CA ASN A 122 6.74 -5.99 11.95
C ASN A 122 6.57 -7.33 12.68
N LEU A 123 6.26 -8.40 11.94
CA LEU A 123 6.38 -9.77 12.44
C LEU A 123 7.84 -10.19 12.56
N GLU A 124 8.13 -11.13 13.46
CA GLU A 124 9.44 -11.75 13.55
C GLU A 124 9.84 -12.44 12.23
N LEU A 125 8.89 -13.12 11.58
CA LEU A 125 9.08 -13.68 10.23
C LEU A 125 9.40 -12.60 9.17
N ALA A 126 8.93 -11.36 9.34
CA ALA A 126 9.31 -10.26 8.47
C ALA A 126 10.77 -9.88 8.62
N VAL A 127 11.25 -9.81 9.86
CA VAL A 127 12.67 -9.56 10.16
C VAL A 127 13.54 -10.67 9.58
N GLN A 128 13.14 -11.94 9.73
CA GLN A 128 13.87 -13.08 9.16
C GLN A 128 13.96 -13.00 7.62
N ASN A 129 12.85 -12.71 6.94
CA ASN A 129 12.84 -12.55 5.48
C ASN A 129 13.73 -11.39 5.02
N ILE A 130 13.74 -10.27 5.77
CA ILE A 130 14.63 -9.13 5.50
C ILE A 130 16.11 -9.57 5.62
N GLU A 131 16.48 -10.21 6.72
CA GLU A 131 17.84 -10.67 6.99
C GLU A 131 18.34 -11.65 5.92
N GLN A 132 17.53 -12.64 5.56
CA GLN A 132 17.84 -13.61 4.51
C GLN A 132 18.03 -12.94 3.14
N THR A 133 17.16 -11.99 2.81
CA THR A 133 17.25 -11.21 1.56
C THR A 133 18.58 -10.46 1.47
N LEU A 134 18.97 -9.77 2.54
CA LEU A 134 20.21 -9.00 2.60
C LEU A 134 21.44 -9.90 2.55
N LYS A 135 21.41 -11.02 3.29
CA LYS A 135 22.49 -12.02 3.29
C LYS A 135 22.72 -12.58 1.89
N HIS A 136 21.65 -12.92 1.17
CA HIS A 136 21.75 -13.41 -0.20
C HIS A 136 22.26 -12.32 -1.16
N ALA A 137 21.72 -11.11 -1.06
CA ALA A 137 22.12 -10.01 -1.93
C ALA A 137 23.53 -9.48 -1.64
N GLY A 138 24.06 -9.68 -0.43
CA GLY A 138 25.29 -9.06 0.03
C GLY A 138 25.18 -7.54 0.10
N LEU A 139 24.01 -7.04 0.54
CA LEU A 139 23.70 -5.62 0.64
C LEU A 139 23.56 -5.18 2.10
N GLU A 140 23.85 -3.91 2.35
CA GLU A 140 23.70 -3.31 3.68
C GLU A 140 22.27 -2.82 3.92
N LEU A 141 21.82 -2.94 5.17
CA LEU A 141 20.54 -2.41 5.63
C LEU A 141 20.73 -1.11 6.39
N TYR A 142 19.93 -0.11 6.02
CA TYR A 142 19.69 1.06 6.85
C TYR A 142 18.30 0.94 7.49
N THR A 143 18.24 0.84 8.82
CA THR A 143 16.97 0.82 9.54
C THR A 143 16.62 2.21 10.04
N TYR A 144 15.48 2.75 9.60
CA TYR A 144 14.87 3.93 10.21
C TYR A 144 13.88 3.46 11.27
N VAL A 145 14.26 3.60 12.54
CA VAL A 145 13.39 3.27 13.69
C VAL A 145 12.57 4.49 14.06
N MET A 146 11.25 4.37 13.95
CA MET A 146 10.31 5.41 14.32
C MET A 146 10.22 5.55 15.83
N ASN A 147 9.96 6.77 16.32
CA ASN A 147 9.53 6.94 17.71
C ASN A 147 8.16 6.28 17.88
N TRP A 148 8.16 5.12 18.55
CA TRP A 148 6.95 4.32 18.76
C TRP A 148 5.85 5.10 19.47
N GLU A 149 6.17 5.91 20.47
CA GLU A 149 5.16 6.67 21.20
C GLU A 149 4.50 7.71 20.28
N ASP A 150 5.24 8.51 19.53
CA ASP A 150 4.66 9.48 18.60
C ASP A 150 3.81 8.79 17.52
N PHE A 151 4.26 7.65 16.99
CA PHE A 151 3.51 6.88 16.00
C PHE A 151 2.21 6.29 16.58
N LYS A 152 2.30 5.66 17.75
CA LYS A 152 1.16 5.11 18.49
C LYS A 152 0.12 6.19 18.75
N HIS A 153 0.52 7.39 19.17
CA HIS A 153 -0.39 8.50 19.44
C HIS A 153 -1.12 8.96 18.17
N LEU A 154 -0.38 9.08 17.06
CA LEU A 154 -0.98 9.43 15.77
C LEU A 154 -1.96 8.35 15.29
N GLN A 155 -1.58 7.08 15.41
CA GLN A 155 -2.44 5.97 15.00
C GLN A 155 -3.71 5.90 15.85
N ARG A 156 -3.62 6.08 17.18
CA ARG A 156 -4.77 6.23 18.08
C ARG A 156 -5.70 7.36 17.63
N ALA A 157 -5.15 8.50 17.23
CA ALA A 157 -5.95 9.63 16.74
C ALA A 157 -6.78 9.27 15.50
N TYR A 158 -6.25 8.45 14.60
CA TYR A 158 -6.97 7.95 13.42
C TYR A 158 -8.11 6.99 13.79
N PHE A 159 -7.88 6.08 14.75
CA PHE A 159 -8.96 5.24 15.30
C PHE A 159 -10.09 6.09 15.89
N LYS A 160 -9.75 7.06 16.75
CA LYS A 160 -10.71 7.97 17.38
C LYS A 160 -11.44 8.88 16.38
N ALA A 161 -10.77 9.26 15.29
CA ALA A 161 -11.37 10.02 14.21
C ALA A 161 -12.41 9.22 13.42
N GLY A 162 -12.37 7.89 13.47
CA GLY A 162 -13.33 7.03 12.76
C GLY A 162 -13.21 7.10 11.23
N VAL A 163 -12.05 7.51 10.71
CA VAL A 163 -11.79 7.63 9.27
C VAL A 163 -11.40 6.30 8.64
N LEU A 164 -11.64 6.18 7.32
CA LEU A 164 -11.09 5.10 6.49
C LEU A 164 -9.55 5.20 6.42
N ASP A 165 -8.88 4.13 6.02
CA ASP A 165 -7.43 4.07 5.76
C ASP A 165 -6.53 4.36 6.98
N LEU A 166 -6.63 3.49 7.99
CA LEU A 166 -5.84 3.57 9.22
C LEU A 166 -4.34 3.29 9.03
N ASP A 167 -3.92 2.89 7.82
CA ASP A 167 -2.51 2.76 7.42
C ASP A 167 -1.88 4.10 6.97
N VAL A 168 -2.69 5.15 6.72
CA VAL A 168 -2.19 6.47 6.29
C VAL A 168 -1.06 7.02 7.17
N PRO A 169 -1.12 6.93 8.52
CA PRO A 169 0.01 7.31 9.36
C PRO A 169 1.32 6.59 8.99
N ALA A 170 1.28 5.28 8.77
CA ALA A 170 2.47 4.51 8.41
C ALA A 170 2.96 4.90 7.01
N ASP A 171 2.07 4.86 6.01
CA ASP A 171 2.41 5.20 4.63
C ASP A 171 3.04 6.59 4.52
N HIS A 172 2.42 7.60 5.13
CA HIS A 172 2.94 8.97 5.12
C HIS A 172 4.38 9.03 5.65
N LEU A 173 4.62 8.40 6.79
CA LEU A 173 5.91 8.47 7.48
C LEU A 173 6.98 7.64 6.79
N ILE A 174 6.64 6.48 6.24
CA ILE A 174 7.55 5.63 5.45
C ILE A 174 8.07 6.41 4.25
N PHE A 175 7.19 7.00 3.43
CA PHE A 175 7.60 7.75 2.25
C PHE A 175 8.35 9.05 2.62
N ALA A 176 7.94 9.72 3.70
CA ALA A 176 8.66 10.88 4.22
C ALA A 176 10.09 10.51 4.64
N ALA A 177 10.26 9.43 5.40
CA ALA A 177 11.55 8.96 5.88
C ALA A 177 12.42 8.47 4.72
N LEU A 178 11.86 7.78 3.73
CA LEU A 178 12.57 7.33 2.54
C LEU A 178 13.15 8.50 1.75
N ASN A 179 12.38 9.58 1.57
CA ASN A 179 12.86 10.81 0.92
C ASN A 179 13.95 11.51 1.75
N MET A 180 13.83 11.51 3.08
CA MET A 180 14.86 12.05 3.98
C MET A 180 16.16 11.25 3.89
N VAL A 181 16.09 9.92 3.87
CA VAL A 181 17.25 9.03 3.74
C VAL A 181 17.89 9.18 2.36
N ALA A 182 17.10 9.22 1.28
CA ALA A 182 17.61 9.46 -0.07
C ALA A 182 18.43 10.76 -0.12
N LYS A 183 17.91 11.85 0.47
CA LYS A 183 18.63 13.12 0.58
C LYS A 183 19.90 13.01 1.42
N LYS A 184 19.83 12.37 2.59
CA LYS A 184 20.97 12.17 3.50
C LYS A 184 22.16 11.50 2.81
N PHE A 185 21.89 10.50 1.97
CA PHE A 185 22.92 9.77 1.22
C PHE A 185 23.15 10.31 -0.21
N ASN A 186 22.54 11.44 -0.56
CA ASN A 186 22.61 12.09 -1.88
C ASN A 186 22.18 11.19 -3.07
N ILE A 187 21.20 10.32 -2.85
CA ILE A 187 20.69 9.36 -3.84
C ILE A 187 19.55 10.00 -4.65
N LYS A 188 19.61 9.90 -5.98
CA LYS A 188 18.65 10.52 -6.91
C LYS A 188 17.60 9.58 -7.49
N TYR A 189 17.69 8.28 -7.20
CA TYR A 189 16.81 7.28 -7.81
C TYR A 189 16.26 6.31 -6.76
N LEU A 190 14.93 6.19 -6.72
CA LEU A 190 14.18 5.24 -5.92
C LEU A 190 13.69 4.09 -6.80
N LEU A 191 13.94 2.83 -6.42
CA LEU A 191 13.27 1.69 -7.06
C LEU A 191 12.07 1.27 -6.22
N LYS A 192 10.90 1.23 -6.86
CA LYS A 192 9.64 0.83 -6.25
C LYS A 192 9.39 -0.64 -6.53
N GLY A 193 8.97 -1.38 -5.50
CA GLY A 193 8.44 -2.74 -5.64
C GLY A 193 7.00 -2.79 -6.17
N TYR A 194 6.48 -1.70 -6.75
CA TYR A 194 5.14 -1.70 -7.34
C TYR A 194 5.12 -2.52 -8.63
N ASN A 195 4.11 -3.37 -8.78
CA ASN A 195 3.85 -4.09 -10.03
C ASN A 195 2.38 -4.00 -10.47
N PHE A 196 2.15 -3.67 -11.74
CA PHE A 196 0.81 -3.52 -12.32
C PHE A 196 0.06 -4.85 -12.40
N GLN A 197 0.79 -5.97 -12.57
CA GLN A 197 0.24 -7.29 -12.84
C GLN A 197 -0.45 -7.93 -11.61
N SER A 198 -0.19 -7.44 -10.39
CA SER A 198 -0.89 -7.87 -9.17
C SER A 198 -1.53 -6.74 -8.34
N GLU A 199 -1.33 -5.47 -8.71
CA GLU A 199 -1.75 -4.31 -7.89
C GLU A 199 -2.53 -3.22 -8.62
N ALA A 200 -2.86 -3.39 -9.91
CA ALA A 200 -3.50 -2.35 -10.72
C ALA A 200 -4.91 -1.93 -10.26
N ILE A 201 -5.72 -2.86 -9.75
CA ILE A 201 -7.10 -2.57 -9.36
C ILE A 201 -7.15 -2.26 -7.85
N LEU A 202 -7.64 -1.07 -7.52
CA LEU A 202 -8.08 -0.66 -6.19
C LEU A 202 -9.09 0.49 -6.35
N PRO A 203 -10.36 0.33 -5.95
CA PRO A 203 -11.33 1.42 -5.98
C PRO A 203 -10.86 2.62 -5.17
N ARG A 204 -11.09 3.82 -5.71
CA ARG A 204 -10.65 5.07 -5.06
C ARG A 204 -11.37 5.33 -3.73
N THR A 205 -12.55 4.77 -3.55
CA THR A 205 -13.31 4.89 -2.30
C THR A 205 -12.83 3.94 -1.21
N TRP A 206 -11.95 2.98 -1.53
CA TRP A 206 -11.49 1.96 -0.57
C TRP A 206 -10.22 2.35 0.20
N ASN A 207 -9.67 3.52 -0.11
CA ASN A 207 -8.49 4.09 0.54
C ASN A 207 -8.56 5.63 0.54
N TYR A 208 -7.74 6.27 1.36
CA TYR A 208 -7.55 7.70 1.28
C TYR A 208 -6.48 8.02 0.24
N ASN A 209 -6.90 8.34 -1.00
CA ASN A 209 -5.97 8.60 -2.12
C ASN A 209 -4.99 9.77 -1.92
N ARG A 210 -5.10 10.52 -0.82
CA ARG A 210 -4.26 11.67 -0.50
C ARG A 210 -3.42 11.39 0.75
N LYS A 211 -2.80 10.21 0.82
CA LYS A 211 -1.98 9.74 1.96
C LYS A 211 -0.88 10.73 2.39
N PHE A 212 -0.42 11.58 1.47
CA PHE A 212 0.57 12.63 1.71
C PHE A 212 -0.03 14.01 2.03
N ASP A 213 -1.29 14.06 2.46
CA ASP A 213 -1.90 15.27 3.00
C ASP A 213 -1.44 15.50 4.44
N LEU A 214 -0.33 16.23 4.59
CA LEU A 214 0.24 16.55 5.88
C LEU A 214 -0.72 17.37 6.76
N LYS A 215 -1.56 18.21 6.14
CA LYS A 215 -2.51 19.04 6.87
C LYS A 215 -3.64 18.21 7.47
N ASN A 216 -4.14 17.22 6.73
CA ASN A 216 -5.15 16.26 7.20
C ASN A 216 -4.63 15.47 8.40
N LEU A 217 -3.43 14.89 8.25
CA LEU A 217 -2.75 14.15 9.32
C LEU A 217 -2.57 15.00 10.58
N GLN A 218 -2.10 16.24 10.43
CA GLN A 218 -1.93 17.18 11.55
C GLN A 218 -3.27 17.60 12.18
N ASP A 219 -4.32 17.75 11.38
CA ASP A 219 -5.65 18.15 11.85
C ASP A 219 -6.31 17.04 12.67
N ILE A 220 -6.25 15.80 12.19
CA ILE A 220 -6.69 14.61 12.92
C ILE A 220 -5.93 14.49 14.24
N ASN A 221 -4.60 14.58 14.21
CA ASN A 221 -3.80 14.54 15.45
C ASN A 221 -4.12 15.72 16.39
N ARG A 222 -4.43 16.91 15.89
CA ARG A 222 -4.80 18.05 16.74
C ARG A 222 -6.13 17.81 17.45
N GLN A 223 -7.10 17.20 16.77
CA GLN A 223 -8.44 16.98 17.30
C GLN A 223 -8.53 15.76 18.21
N PHE A 224 -7.80 14.68 17.89
CA PHE A 224 -7.95 13.38 18.54
C PHE A 224 -6.65 12.84 19.16
N GLY A 225 -5.52 13.47 18.89
CA GLY A 225 -4.23 13.09 19.47
C GLY A 225 -4.02 13.69 20.84
N GLU A 226 -3.28 12.97 21.68
CA GLU A 226 -3.03 13.37 23.08
C GLU A 226 -1.77 14.26 23.20
N ARG A 227 -0.98 14.40 22.12
CA ARG A 227 0.24 15.22 22.09
C ARG A 227 0.60 15.75 20.71
N LYS A 228 1.50 16.74 20.68
CA LYS A 228 2.11 17.25 19.44
C LYS A 228 3.22 16.30 18.96
N LEU A 229 3.21 15.99 17.67
CA LEU A 229 4.20 15.16 16.98
C LEU A 229 5.43 16.02 16.67
N LYS A 230 6.55 15.79 17.36
CA LYS A 230 7.75 16.63 17.20
C LYS A 230 8.75 16.02 16.22
N ASP A 231 8.96 14.71 16.31
CA ASP A 231 10.11 14.04 15.68
C ASP A 231 9.74 13.14 14.49
N LEU A 232 8.50 13.27 13.99
CA LEU A 232 8.04 12.48 12.86
C LEU A 232 8.47 13.09 11.50
N PRO A 233 8.94 12.27 10.55
CA PRO A 233 9.11 12.63 9.14
C PRO A 233 7.86 13.29 8.56
N LYS A 234 8.03 14.26 7.66
CA LYS A 234 6.93 15.03 7.07
C LYS A 234 6.97 14.97 5.56
N LEU A 235 5.84 14.67 4.93
CA LEU A 235 5.67 14.70 3.49
C LEU A 235 4.33 15.37 3.14
N GLY A 236 4.34 16.70 3.09
CA GLY A 236 3.23 17.50 2.55
C GLY A 236 3.50 17.97 1.13
N LEU A 237 2.62 18.81 0.60
CA LEU A 237 2.74 19.39 -0.75
C LEU A 237 4.12 20.00 -1.03
N TRP A 238 4.64 20.81 -0.11
CA TRP A 238 5.92 21.50 -0.31
C TRP A 238 7.11 20.55 -0.30
N GLN A 239 7.08 19.50 0.52
CA GLN A 239 8.12 18.46 0.52
C GLN A 239 8.07 17.66 -0.78
N GLN A 240 6.88 17.30 -1.27
CA GLN A 240 6.72 16.62 -2.56
C GLN A 240 7.32 17.47 -3.69
N ILE A 241 6.96 18.76 -3.78
CA ILE A 241 7.53 19.69 -4.77
C ILE A 241 9.05 19.78 -4.62
N TYR A 242 9.57 19.90 -3.39
CA TYR A 242 11.01 19.96 -3.15
C TYR A 242 11.71 18.69 -3.65
N TYR A 243 11.22 17.51 -3.28
CA TYR A 243 11.86 16.24 -3.66
C TYR A 243 11.78 15.98 -5.17
N GLU A 244 10.63 16.23 -5.79
CA GLU A 244 10.40 15.99 -7.22
C GLU A 244 11.09 17.03 -8.12
N ARG A 245 11.02 18.32 -7.78
CA ARG A 245 11.43 19.41 -8.68
C ARG A 245 12.82 19.98 -8.37
N ILE A 246 13.15 20.14 -7.08
CA ILE A 246 14.40 20.80 -6.67
C ILE A 246 15.48 19.76 -6.45
N TYR A 247 15.19 18.75 -5.62
CA TYR A 247 16.13 17.67 -5.35
C TYR A 247 16.19 16.67 -6.53
N ASN A 248 15.13 16.61 -7.36
CA ASN A 248 15.05 15.75 -8.55
C ASN A 248 15.22 14.26 -8.21
N LEU A 249 14.50 13.80 -7.18
CA LEU A 249 14.35 12.38 -6.86
C LEU A 249 13.42 11.73 -7.90
N LYS A 250 13.96 10.83 -8.69
CA LYS A 250 13.22 10.07 -9.70
C LYS A 250 12.92 8.66 -9.19
N SER A 251 11.88 8.03 -9.73
CA SER A 251 11.56 6.65 -9.37
C SER A 251 11.39 5.76 -10.59
N PHE A 252 11.85 4.51 -10.48
CA PHE A 252 11.54 3.44 -11.42
C PHE A 252 10.62 2.40 -10.75
N SER A 253 9.82 1.69 -11.53
CA SER A 253 9.03 0.52 -11.08
C SER A 253 9.43 -0.70 -11.91
N PRO A 254 10.61 -1.28 -11.64
CA PRO A 254 11.26 -2.24 -12.54
C PRO A 254 10.51 -3.56 -12.68
N LEU A 255 9.66 -3.90 -11.71
CA LEU A 255 8.82 -5.10 -11.74
C LEU A 255 7.77 -5.09 -12.87
N ASN A 256 7.59 -3.95 -13.55
CA ASN A 256 6.75 -3.85 -14.74
C ASN A 256 7.51 -4.13 -16.06
N ASN A 257 8.82 -4.35 -16.02
CA ASN A 257 9.63 -4.59 -17.22
C ASN A 257 9.89 -6.08 -17.47
N PHE A 258 9.04 -6.97 -16.95
CA PHE A 258 9.02 -8.40 -17.23
C PHE A 258 7.67 -9.03 -16.86
N ASP A 259 7.54 -10.33 -17.11
CA ASP A 259 6.34 -11.10 -16.77
C ASP A 259 6.32 -11.45 -15.27
N TYR A 260 5.89 -10.48 -14.44
CA TYR A 260 5.77 -10.66 -13.00
C TYR A 260 4.61 -11.60 -12.67
N ASN A 261 4.94 -12.81 -12.25
CA ASN A 261 4.01 -13.80 -11.75
C ASN A 261 4.21 -13.99 -10.24
N LYS A 262 3.19 -13.67 -9.44
CA LYS A 262 3.29 -13.62 -7.98
C LYS A 262 3.73 -14.95 -7.37
N GLU A 263 3.12 -16.07 -7.78
CA GLU A 263 3.44 -17.39 -7.22
C GLU A 263 4.80 -17.91 -7.71
N ALA A 264 5.19 -17.62 -8.96
CA ALA A 264 6.52 -17.93 -9.45
C ALA A 264 7.60 -17.15 -8.68
N CYS A 265 7.38 -15.85 -8.44
CA CYS A 265 8.28 -15.02 -7.62
C CYS A 265 8.40 -15.57 -6.20
N LYS A 266 7.29 -15.92 -5.54
CA LYS A 266 7.32 -16.55 -4.21
C LYS A 266 8.14 -17.84 -4.21
N LYS A 267 7.88 -18.74 -5.17
CA LYS A 267 8.62 -20.01 -5.30
C LYS A 267 10.12 -19.76 -5.47
N GLU A 268 10.50 -18.85 -6.35
CA GLU A 268 11.90 -18.48 -6.57
C GLU A 268 12.55 -17.94 -5.28
N LEU A 269 11.87 -17.05 -4.55
CA LEU A 269 12.37 -16.53 -3.28
C LEU A 269 12.51 -17.64 -2.21
N ILE A 270 11.53 -18.52 -2.09
CA ILE A 270 11.60 -19.67 -1.17
C ILE A 270 12.82 -20.53 -1.49
N GLU A 271 13.02 -20.87 -2.76
CA GLU A 271 14.10 -21.76 -3.20
C GLU A 271 15.50 -21.12 -3.15
N LYS A 272 15.62 -19.82 -3.48
CA LYS A 272 16.91 -19.14 -3.64
C LYS A 272 17.39 -18.41 -2.39
N ILE A 273 16.47 -17.88 -1.58
CA ILE A 273 16.81 -17.07 -0.42
C ILE A 273 16.27 -17.63 0.90
N GLY A 274 15.39 -18.65 0.86
CA GLY A 274 14.78 -19.23 2.06
C GLY A 274 13.59 -18.42 2.60
N TRP A 275 13.00 -17.55 1.77
CA TRP A 275 11.88 -16.68 2.16
C TRP A 275 10.69 -17.49 2.65
N VAL A 276 10.04 -17.02 3.71
CA VAL A 276 8.87 -17.66 4.32
C VAL A 276 7.59 -16.95 3.90
N ASP A 277 6.61 -17.73 3.44
CA ASP A 277 5.30 -17.20 3.05
C ASP A 277 4.41 -16.90 4.25
N TYR A 278 3.82 -15.69 4.24
CA TYR A 278 2.87 -15.23 5.25
C TYR A 278 1.42 -15.67 4.96
N GLY A 279 1.16 -16.19 3.75
CA GLY A 279 -0.16 -16.64 3.29
C GLY A 279 -1.04 -15.55 2.69
N GLY A 280 -0.86 -14.27 3.05
CA GLY A 280 -1.65 -13.14 2.55
C GLY A 280 -0.81 -11.94 2.10
N LYS A 281 -1.42 -11.01 1.34
CA LYS A 281 -0.75 -9.76 0.91
C LYS A 281 -0.64 -8.80 2.10
N HIS A 282 0.55 -8.23 2.32
CA HIS A 282 0.89 -7.34 3.44
C HIS A 282 0.87 -7.99 4.83
N PHE A 283 0.88 -9.32 4.91
CA PHE A 283 0.82 -10.04 6.17
C PHE A 283 2.16 -10.10 6.91
N GLU A 284 3.23 -9.51 6.36
CA GLU A 284 4.47 -9.21 7.08
C GLU A 284 4.26 -8.21 8.25
N ASN A 285 3.15 -7.46 8.23
CA ASN A 285 2.84 -6.44 9.21
C ASN A 285 1.53 -6.75 9.95
N VAL A 286 1.61 -6.86 11.28
CA VAL A 286 0.45 -7.22 12.13
C VAL A 286 -0.68 -6.22 11.99
N PHE A 287 -0.36 -4.92 12.01
CA PHE A 287 -1.38 -3.88 11.94
C PHE A 287 -2.07 -3.87 10.58
N THR A 288 -1.31 -3.91 9.49
CA THR A 288 -1.88 -3.88 8.14
C THR A 288 -2.70 -5.15 7.87
N ARG A 289 -2.25 -6.33 8.32
CA ARG A 289 -3.04 -7.57 8.28
C ARG A 289 -4.36 -7.40 9.03
N PHE A 290 -4.32 -6.91 10.26
CA PHE A 290 -5.51 -6.70 11.07
C PHE A 290 -6.45 -5.65 10.47
N TYR A 291 -5.90 -4.55 9.98
CA TYR A 291 -6.68 -3.49 9.34
C TYR A 291 -7.36 -3.99 8.06
N GLN A 292 -6.63 -4.65 7.17
CA GLN A 292 -7.18 -5.10 5.89
C GLN A 292 -8.04 -6.37 6.01
N GLY A 293 -7.71 -7.27 6.93
CA GLY A 293 -8.41 -8.55 7.09
C GLY A 293 -9.54 -8.53 8.13
N TYR A 294 -9.56 -7.59 9.07
CA TYR A 294 -10.63 -7.46 10.07
C TYR A 294 -11.37 -6.13 9.99
N ILE A 295 -10.67 -5.00 10.18
CA ILE A 295 -11.33 -3.69 10.31
C ILE A 295 -12.04 -3.30 9.01
N LEU A 296 -11.39 -3.42 7.85
CA LEU A 296 -12.00 -3.07 6.57
C LEU A 296 -13.29 -3.87 6.28
N PRO A 297 -13.30 -5.22 6.39
CA PRO A 297 -14.52 -5.99 6.21
C PRO A 297 -15.60 -5.66 7.24
N THR A 298 -15.27 -5.68 8.54
CA THR A 298 -16.29 -5.61 9.61
C THR A 298 -16.81 -4.20 9.87
N ARG A 299 -15.95 -3.17 9.74
CA ARG A 299 -16.33 -1.78 10.01
C ARG A 299 -16.74 -1.04 8.74
N PHE A 300 -16.04 -1.26 7.63
CA PHE A 300 -16.25 -0.48 6.41
C PHE A 300 -16.93 -1.26 5.28
N ALA A 301 -17.27 -2.54 5.48
CA ALA A 301 -17.83 -3.42 4.46
C ALA A 301 -16.95 -3.54 3.19
N ILE A 302 -15.63 -3.34 3.34
CA ILE A 302 -14.66 -3.41 2.25
C ILE A 302 -13.82 -4.68 2.39
N ASP A 303 -13.85 -5.55 1.38
CA ASP A 303 -12.90 -6.66 1.24
C ASP A 303 -11.90 -6.37 0.13
N LYS A 304 -10.71 -5.88 0.50
CA LYS A 304 -9.63 -5.54 -0.45
C LYS A 304 -9.18 -6.74 -1.29
N ARG A 305 -9.42 -7.99 -0.85
CA ARG A 305 -9.09 -9.18 -1.64
C ARG A 305 -9.82 -9.18 -2.98
N LYS A 306 -11.03 -8.62 -3.09
CA LYS A 306 -11.75 -8.51 -4.37
C LYS A 306 -10.93 -7.76 -5.41
N ALA A 307 -10.29 -6.65 -5.03
CA ALA A 307 -9.48 -5.83 -5.92
C ALA A 307 -8.16 -6.54 -6.30
N HIS A 308 -7.49 -7.16 -5.34
CA HIS A 308 -6.27 -7.93 -5.58
C HIS A 308 -6.51 -9.15 -6.46
N LEU A 309 -7.52 -9.97 -6.15
CA LEU A 309 -7.90 -11.15 -6.93
C LEU A 309 -8.38 -10.75 -8.33
N SER A 310 -9.16 -9.67 -8.45
CA SER A 310 -9.57 -9.15 -9.76
C SER A 310 -8.37 -8.74 -10.61
N THR A 311 -7.32 -8.19 -10.00
CA THR A 311 -6.08 -7.89 -10.74
C THR A 311 -5.40 -9.17 -11.22
N LEU A 312 -5.35 -10.22 -10.40
CA LEU A 312 -4.80 -11.52 -10.79
C LEU A 312 -5.60 -12.20 -11.90
N ILE A 313 -6.93 -12.04 -11.91
CA ILE A 313 -7.77 -12.49 -13.04
C ILE A 313 -7.40 -11.74 -14.31
N CYS A 314 -7.31 -10.40 -14.24
CA CYS A 314 -6.95 -9.59 -15.39
C CYS A 314 -5.54 -9.91 -15.93
N SER A 315 -4.58 -10.26 -15.07
CA SER A 315 -3.23 -10.65 -15.50
C SER A 315 -3.10 -12.12 -15.91
N GLY A 316 -4.19 -12.89 -15.86
CA GLY A 316 -4.18 -14.32 -16.20
C GLY A 316 -3.50 -15.22 -15.16
N GLN A 317 -3.29 -14.73 -13.94
CA GLN A 317 -2.65 -15.45 -12.84
C GLN A 317 -3.65 -16.20 -11.94
N ALA A 318 -4.94 -15.93 -12.07
CA ALA A 318 -6.02 -16.64 -11.38
C ALA A 318 -7.27 -16.70 -12.26
N THR A 319 -8.09 -17.72 -12.03
CA THR A 319 -9.45 -17.80 -12.58
C THR A 319 -10.44 -17.06 -11.70
N ARG A 320 -11.61 -16.74 -12.26
CA ARG A 320 -12.69 -16.11 -11.51
C ARG A 320 -13.25 -17.07 -10.44
N GLU A 321 -13.30 -18.36 -10.76
CA GLU A 321 -13.77 -19.43 -9.89
C GLU A 321 -12.86 -19.61 -8.66
N GLU A 322 -11.54 -19.61 -8.85
CA GLU A 322 -10.57 -19.63 -7.76
C GLU A 322 -10.73 -18.41 -6.86
N ALA A 323 -10.87 -17.22 -7.44
CA ALA A 323 -11.07 -15.98 -6.68
C ALA A 323 -12.36 -16.00 -5.85
N LEU A 324 -13.47 -16.48 -6.41
CA LEU A 324 -14.73 -16.62 -5.68
C LEU A 324 -14.63 -17.64 -4.55
N THR A 325 -13.94 -18.75 -4.77
CA THR A 325 -13.70 -19.77 -3.75
C THR A 325 -12.87 -19.21 -2.59
N GLU A 326 -11.85 -18.41 -2.89
CA GLU A 326 -11.03 -17.74 -1.87
C GLU A 326 -11.83 -16.72 -1.06
N LEU A 327 -12.71 -15.95 -1.70
CA LEU A 327 -13.55 -14.95 -1.03
C LEU A 327 -14.61 -15.55 -0.09
N GLN A 328 -14.95 -16.83 -0.24
CA GLN A 328 -15.83 -17.54 0.70
C GLN A 328 -15.18 -17.79 2.07
N ARG A 329 -13.85 -17.71 2.15
CA ARG A 329 -13.09 -17.89 3.39
C ARG A 329 -12.87 -16.54 4.07
N PRO A 330 -12.74 -16.49 5.41
CA PRO A 330 -12.23 -15.32 6.09
C PRO A 330 -10.86 -14.90 5.53
N PRO A 331 -10.49 -13.60 5.57
CA PRO A 331 -9.21 -13.13 5.01
C PRO A 331 -7.97 -13.81 5.61
N TYR A 332 -8.08 -14.30 6.84
CA TYR A 332 -7.10 -15.14 7.51
C TYR A 332 -7.74 -15.89 8.69
N ASP A 333 -6.97 -16.78 9.31
CA ASP A 333 -7.43 -17.60 10.44
C ASP A 333 -8.09 -16.75 11.56
N LEU A 334 -9.30 -17.15 11.97
CA LEU A 334 -10.11 -16.38 12.93
C LEU A 334 -9.49 -16.34 14.34
N LYS A 335 -8.72 -17.35 14.73
CA LYS A 335 -8.02 -17.35 16.01
C LYS A 335 -6.86 -16.34 15.96
N VAL A 336 -6.07 -16.34 14.88
CA VAL A 336 -5.03 -15.31 14.67
C VAL A 336 -5.65 -13.91 14.61
N MET A 337 -6.83 -13.76 14.01
CA MET A 337 -7.56 -12.49 13.96
C MET A 337 -7.99 -11.99 15.35
N GLN A 338 -8.44 -12.90 16.22
CA GLN A 338 -8.73 -12.59 17.62
C GLN A 338 -7.46 -12.23 18.40
N GLU A 339 -6.35 -12.93 18.17
CA GLU A 339 -5.05 -12.60 18.77
C GLU A 339 -4.57 -11.21 18.34
N ASP A 340 -4.70 -10.88 17.05
CA ASP A 340 -4.39 -9.56 16.51
C ASP A 340 -5.29 -8.48 17.13
N TYR A 341 -6.59 -8.75 17.33
CA TYR A 341 -7.52 -7.83 18.00
C TYR A 341 -7.01 -7.44 19.39
N VAL A 342 -6.68 -8.43 20.22
CA VAL A 342 -6.18 -8.21 21.57
C VAL A 342 -4.82 -7.51 21.54
N TYR A 343 -3.91 -7.97 20.66
CA TYR A 343 -2.57 -7.43 20.55
C TYR A 343 -2.58 -5.96 20.11
N VAL A 344 -3.31 -5.62 19.05
CA VAL A 344 -3.39 -4.26 18.52
C VAL A 344 -4.03 -3.32 19.55
N SER A 345 -5.14 -3.72 20.18
CA SER A 345 -5.78 -2.93 21.25
C SER A 345 -4.81 -2.63 22.38
N LYS A 346 -4.14 -3.66 22.92
CA LYS A 346 -3.20 -3.53 24.04
C LYS A 346 -1.97 -2.70 23.67
N LYS A 347 -1.38 -2.94 22.50
CA LYS A 347 -0.18 -2.25 22.03
C LYS A 347 -0.44 -0.77 21.75
N LEU A 348 -1.62 -0.44 21.22
CA LEU A 348 -2.10 0.94 21.11
C LEU A 348 -2.55 1.54 22.45
N GLY A 349 -2.61 0.76 23.53
CA GLY A 349 -2.96 1.24 24.87
C GLY A 349 -4.43 1.63 25.01
N PHE A 350 -5.32 1.03 24.22
CA PHE A 350 -6.76 1.19 24.40
C PHE A 350 -7.26 0.30 25.56
N SER A 351 -8.24 0.80 26.32
CA SER A 351 -9.10 -0.10 27.09
C SER A 351 -10.01 -0.87 26.13
N GLU A 352 -10.53 -2.02 26.55
CA GLU A 352 -11.44 -2.80 25.70
C GLU A 352 -12.65 -1.96 25.26
N ALA A 353 -13.26 -1.22 26.19
CA ALA A 353 -14.39 -0.35 25.89
C ALA A 353 -14.03 0.80 24.92
N GLU A 354 -12.86 1.42 25.06
CA GLU A 354 -12.41 2.49 24.16
C GLU A 354 -12.16 1.94 22.74
N PHE A 355 -11.56 0.76 22.63
CA PHE A 355 -11.29 0.13 21.34
C PHE A 355 -12.58 -0.29 20.64
N ASP A 356 -13.50 -0.93 21.36
CA ASP A 356 -14.82 -1.30 20.86
C ASP A 356 -15.60 -0.07 20.37
N GLN A 357 -15.53 1.03 21.12
CA GLN A 357 -16.16 2.29 20.74
C GLN A 357 -15.55 2.86 19.45
N CYS A 358 -14.23 2.79 19.26
CA CYS A 358 -13.59 3.22 18.01
C CYS A 358 -14.03 2.35 16.82
N LEU A 359 -14.23 1.06 17.03
CA LEU A 359 -14.59 0.11 15.97
C LEU A 359 -16.08 0.11 15.64
N THR A 360 -16.95 0.56 16.54
CA THR A 360 -18.42 0.62 16.35
C THR A 360 -18.97 2.04 16.20
N GLY A 361 -18.18 3.05 16.54
CA GLY A 361 -18.56 4.47 16.45
C GLY A 361 -18.76 4.95 15.00
N PRO A 362 -19.24 6.19 14.81
CA PRO A 362 -19.56 6.72 13.48
C PRO A 362 -18.34 6.74 12.56
N ILE A 363 -18.58 6.41 11.28
CA ILE A 363 -17.57 6.55 10.23
C ILE A 363 -17.56 8.00 9.76
N ARG A 364 -16.38 8.60 9.70
CA ARG A 364 -16.18 9.99 9.27
C ARG A 364 -15.35 10.04 7.99
N ARG A 365 -15.56 11.06 7.19
CA ARG A 365 -14.80 11.28 5.95
C ARG A 365 -13.56 12.11 6.25
N HIS A 366 -12.48 11.89 5.49
CA HIS A 366 -11.28 12.69 5.60
C HIS A 366 -11.50 14.19 5.28
N ASP A 367 -12.48 14.52 4.43
CA ASP A 367 -12.79 15.89 4.03
C ASP A 367 -13.51 16.70 5.13
N GLU A 368 -13.89 16.06 6.25
CA GLU A 368 -14.33 16.75 7.46
C GLU A 368 -13.15 17.37 8.25
N PHE A 369 -11.92 17.01 7.88
CA PHE A 369 -10.68 17.53 8.46
C PHE A 369 -9.98 18.48 7.50
N LYS A 370 -9.11 19.36 8.03
CA LYS A 370 -8.39 20.31 7.17
C LYS A 370 -7.49 19.57 6.17
N GLU A 371 -7.51 19.97 4.91
CA GLU A 371 -6.77 19.32 3.82
C GLU A 371 -5.94 20.32 2.99
N GLU A 372 -4.87 19.84 2.35
CA GLU A 372 -4.01 20.63 1.45
C GLU A 372 -4.64 20.85 0.06
N VAL A 373 -5.73 20.16 -0.24
CA VAL A 373 -6.30 20.01 -1.59
C VAL A 373 -6.76 21.32 -2.22
N LYS A 374 -7.29 22.24 -1.41
CA LYS A 374 -7.67 23.58 -1.90
C LYS A 374 -6.45 24.32 -2.47
N LEU A 375 -5.30 24.19 -1.81
CA LEU A 375 -4.04 24.78 -2.26
C LEU A 375 -3.50 24.05 -3.50
N GLN A 376 -3.52 22.72 -3.50
CA GLN A 376 -3.08 21.92 -4.66
C GLN A 376 -3.88 22.25 -5.93
N ASN A 377 -5.21 22.31 -5.81
CA ASN A 377 -6.11 22.65 -6.92
C ASN A 377 -5.86 24.07 -7.42
N PHE A 378 -5.60 25.02 -6.53
CA PHE A 378 -5.26 26.39 -6.90
C PHE A 378 -3.94 26.46 -7.69
N LEU A 379 -2.87 25.83 -7.18
CA LEU A 379 -1.56 25.81 -7.85
C LEU A 379 -1.61 25.09 -9.21
N SER A 380 -2.34 23.98 -9.30
CA SER A 380 -2.56 23.25 -10.57
C SER A 380 -3.25 24.12 -11.63
N LYS A 381 -4.30 24.85 -11.24
CA LYS A 381 -4.99 25.79 -12.14
C LYS A 381 -4.07 26.94 -12.56
N ALA A 382 -3.31 27.51 -11.62
CA ALA A 382 -2.35 28.58 -11.91
C ALA A 382 -1.24 28.12 -12.88
N ALA A 383 -0.67 26.93 -12.66
CA ALA A 383 0.36 26.36 -13.53
C ALA A 383 -0.16 26.13 -14.97
N LYS A 384 -1.40 25.64 -15.12
CA LYS A 384 -2.04 25.47 -16.45
C LYS A 384 -2.27 26.79 -17.18
N LEU A 385 -2.47 27.89 -16.45
CA LEU A 385 -2.60 29.23 -17.03
C LEU A 385 -1.27 29.82 -17.48
N ILE A 386 -0.17 29.46 -16.79
CA ILE A 386 1.19 29.89 -17.14
C ILE A 386 1.72 29.12 -18.34
N ILE A 387 1.40 27.82 -18.47
CA ILE A 387 1.83 26.96 -19.60
C ILE A 387 1.02 27.22 -20.89
N ARG A 388 -0.15 27.87 -20.78
CA ARG A 388 -0.99 28.27 -21.93
C ARG A 388 -0.70 29.68 -22.45
N LYS A 389 0.33 30.35 -21.91
CA LYS A 389 0.93 31.58 -22.45
C LYS A 389 2.34 31.25 -22.91
#